data_AF-A0A9W6YJM9-F1
#
_entry.id   AF-A0A9W6YJM9-F1
#
_cell.length_a   1.000
_cell.length_b   1.000
_cell.length_c   1.000
_cell.angle_alpha   90.00
_cell.angle_beta   90.00
_cell.angle_gamma   90.00
#
_symmetry.space_group_name_H-M   'P 1'
#
loop_
_entity.id
_entity.type
_entity.pdbx_description
1 polymer ?
#
loop_
_entity_poly.entity_id
_entity_poly.type
_entity_poly.pdbx_seq_one_letter_code
_entity_poly.pdbx_strand_id
1 'polypeptide(L)'
;MVWGAIGYHSKSELVVLEGRQAFHHYIWTFSEHMLPCTLQHYGTEFVFMQDNVSIHASTKTREFFKGINVTLLEWPTRCPDLNPIENVWAILADKDYRHGKQYQSVVELTAAVMKA
;
A
#
# COMPACT_ATOMS: atom_id res chain seq x y z
N MET A 1 -8.31 -3.81 7.05
CA MET A 1 -7.05 -3.03 6.95
C MET A 1 -7.17 -2.13 5.73
N VAL A 2 -6.35 -1.10 5.59
CA VAL A 2 -6.31 -0.28 4.36
C VAL A 2 -4.94 -0.44 3.71
N TRP A 3 -4.91 -0.49 2.39
CA TRP A 3 -3.72 -0.54 1.57
C TRP A 3 -3.65 0.72 0.70
N GLY A 4 -2.43 1.19 0.43
CA GLY A 4 -2.17 2.29 -0.47
C GLY A 4 -0.70 2.34 -0.86
N ALA A 5 -0.41 3.10 -1.91
CA ALA A 5 0.93 3.37 -2.39
C ALA A 5 1.08 4.87 -2.68
N ILE A 6 2.32 5.35 -2.56
CA ILE A 6 2.71 6.73 -2.86
C ILE A 6 3.87 6.73 -3.85
N GLY A 7 3.91 7.75 -4.69
CA GLY A 7 5.04 8.07 -5.55
C GLY A 7 5.34 9.56 -5.47
N TYR A 8 6.41 10.00 -6.14
CA TYR A 8 6.86 11.40 -6.05
C TYR A 8 5.81 12.40 -6.60
N HIS A 9 5.09 12.01 -7.64
CA HIS A 9 4.08 12.86 -8.30
C HIS A 9 2.67 12.25 -8.32
N SER A 10 2.45 11.13 -7.63
CA SER A 10 1.17 10.44 -7.62
C SER A 10 0.94 9.68 -6.33
N LYS A 11 -0.31 9.28 -6.11
CA LYS A 11 -0.71 8.32 -5.08
C LYS A 11 -1.68 7.33 -5.70
N SER A 12 -1.72 6.10 -5.20
CA SER A 12 -2.80 5.18 -5.53
C SER A 12 -4.10 5.62 -4.85
N GLU A 13 -5.20 5.00 -5.25
CA GLU A 13 -6.37 4.95 -4.39
C GLU A 13 -6.07 4.18 -3.10
N LEU A 14 -6.94 4.36 -2.10
CA LEU A 14 -6.95 3.53 -0.89
C LEU A 14 -7.81 2.30 -1.15
N VAL A 15 -7.34 1.14 -0.72
CA VAL A 15 -8.04 -0.14 -0.89
C VAL A 15 -8.36 -0.72 0.48
N VAL A 16 -9.63 -0.99 0.75
CA VAL A 16 -10.05 -1.67 1.98
C VAL A 16 -9.83 -3.16 1.80
N LEU A 17 -8.95 -3.74 2.63
CA LEU A 17 -8.64 -5.16 2.61
C LEU A 17 -9.54 -5.91 3.58
N GLU A 18 -10.28 -6.88 3.04
CA GLU A 18 -11.20 -7.73 3.79
C GLU A 18 -10.52 -9.03 4.25
N GLY A 19 -10.70 -9.35 5.53
CA GLY A 19 -10.21 -10.61 6.11
C GLY A 19 -8.69 -10.76 6.08
N ARG A 20 -8.24 -12.00 6.26
CA ARG A 20 -6.82 -12.35 6.34
C ARG A 20 -6.17 -12.30 4.96
N GLN A 21 -5.10 -11.53 4.86
CA GLN A 21 -4.36 -11.38 3.61
C GLN A 21 -3.37 -12.52 3.37
N ALA A 22 -3.19 -12.84 2.09
CA ALA A 22 -2.28 -13.87 1.58
C ALA A 22 -1.61 -13.31 0.31
N PHE A 23 -0.58 -14.00 -0.20
CA PHE A 23 0.20 -13.51 -1.33
C PHE A 23 -0.65 -13.20 -2.57
N HIS A 24 -1.69 -14.01 -2.87
CA HIS A 24 -2.54 -13.79 -4.05
C HIS A 24 -3.46 -12.57 -3.89
N HIS A 25 -3.93 -12.28 -2.68
CA HIS A 25 -4.68 -11.04 -2.40
C HIS A 25 -3.79 -9.82 -2.61
N TYR A 26 -2.53 -9.90 -2.19
CA TYR A 26 -1.57 -8.82 -2.39
C TYR A 26 -1.25 -8.60 -3.87
N ILE A 27 -0.97 -9.67 -4.62
CA ILE A 27 -0.74 -9.61 -6.06
C ILE A 27 -1.94 -8.98 -6.77
N TRP A 28 -3.15 -9.41 -6.43
CA TRP A 28 -4.38 -8.85 -6.99
C TRP A 28 -4.51 -7.36 -6.66
N THR A 29 -4.30 -6.99 -5.39
CA THR A 29 -4.37 -5.58 -4.96
C THR A 29 -3.40 -4.70 -5.75
N PHE A 30 -2.16 -5.14 -5.90
CA PHE A 30 -1.17 -4.44 -6.71
C PHE A 30 -1.59 -4.34 -8.18
N SER A 31 -2.04 -5.44 -8.78
CA SER A 31 -2.38 -5.53 -10.20
C SER A 31 -3.55 -4.62 -10.56
N GLU A 32 -4.58 -4.59 -9.73
CA GLU A 32 -5.83 -3.87 -10.05
C GLU A 32 -5.79 -2.42 -9.61
N HIS A 33 -5.23 -2.12 -8.43
CA HIS A 33 -5.37 -0.80 -7.81
C HIS A 33 -4.13 0.08 -7.92
N MET A 34 -2.96 -0.50 -8.22
CA MET A 34 -1.70 0.25 -8.26
C MET A 34 -1.10 0.31 -9.67
N LEU A 35 -1.01 -0.83 -10.34
CA LEU A 35 -0.31 -0.95 -11.61
C LEU A 35 -0.88 -0.04 -12.71
N PRO A 36 -2.21 0.09 -12.91
CA PRO A 36 -2.75 0.94 -13.98
C PRO A 36 -2.38 2.42 -13.80
N CYS A 37 -2.54 2.94 -12.58
CA CYS A 37 -2.18 4.31 -12.22
C CYS A 37 -0.67 4.54 -12.37
N THR A 38 0.14 3.56 -11.94
CA THR A 38 1.60 3.67 -12.00
C THR A 38 2.11 3.67 -13.44
N LEU A 39 1.59 2.79 -14.30
CA LEU A 39 1.93 2.77 -15.71
C LEU A 39 1.51 4.07 -16.41
N GLN A 40 0.37 4.66 -16.02
CA GLN A 40 -0.08 5.94 -16.56
C GLN A 40 0.85 7.10 -16.16
N HIS A 41 1.38 7.11 -14.94
CA HIS A 41 2.20 8.21 -14.43
C HIS A 41 3.71 8.07 -14.71
N TYR A 42 4.23 6.85 -14.67
CA TYR A 42 5.67 6.57 -14.72
C TYR A 42 6.06 5.67 -15.90
N GLY A 43 5.10 5.16 -16.68
CA GLY A 43 5.38 4.16 -17.70
C GLY A 43 5.95 2.88 -17.08
N THR A 44 6.90 2.25 -17.76
CA THR A 44 7.57 1.02 -17.29
C THR A 44 8.82 1.31 -16.45
N GLU A 45 9.24 2.57 -16.36
CA GLU A 45 10.50 2.98 -15.74
C GLU A 45 10.26 3.39 -14.28
N PHE A 46 9.97 2.41 -13.41
CA PHE A 46 9.88 2.64 -11.98
C PHE A 46 10.44 1.49 -11.16
N VAL A 47 10.87 1.83 -9.94
CA VAL A 47 11.26 0.85 -8.91
C VAL A 47 10.16 0.83 -7.86
N PHE A 48 9.60 -0.34 -7.60
CA PHE A 48 8.58 -0.51 -6.58
C PHE A 48 9.21 -0.86 -5.23
N MET A 49 8.85 -0.13 -4.21
CA MET A 49 9.27 -0.37 -2.83
C MET A 49 8.14 -1.04 -2.06
N GLN A 50 8.47 -2.13 -1.36
CA GLN A 50 7.57 -2.83 -0.44
C GLN A 50 8.35 -3.28 0.79
N ASP A 51 7.66 -3.43 1.92
CA ASP A 51 8.28 -4.03 3.11
C ASP A 51 8.54 -5.55 2.92
N ASN A 52 9.28 -6.15 3.84
CA ASN A 52 9.64 -7.57 3.79
C ASN A 52 8.66 -8.47 4.59
N VAL A 53 7.37 -8.09 4.68
CA VAL A 53 6.35 -8.95 5.31
C VAL A 53 6.19 -10.25 4.50
N SER A 54 5.90 -11.37 5.17
CA SER A 54 5.94 -12.72 4.58
C SER A 54 5.14 -12.88 3.29
N ILE A 55 4.00 -12.19 3.16
CA ILE A 55 3.19 -12.23 1.93
C ILE A 55 3.82 -11.42 0.78
N HIS A 56 4.52 -10.32 1.07
CA HIS A 56 5.23 -9.51 0.08
C HIS A 56 6.55 -10.18 -0.34
N ALA A 57 7.22 -10.81 0.61
CA ALA A 57 8.49 -11.52 0.42
C ALA A 57 8.32 -12.94 -0.16
N SER A 58 7.08 -13.42 -0.32
CA SER A 58 6.84 -14.79 -0.78
C SER A 58 7.42 -15.05 -2.17
N THR A 59 7.86 -16.27 -2.44
CA THR A 59 8.36 -16.68 -3.76
C THR A 59 7.35 -16.35 -4.86
N LYS A 60 6.06 -16.56 -4.61
CA LYS A 60 4.99 -16.28 -5.58
C LYS A 60 4.84 -14.79 -5.89
N THR A 61 4.95 -13.94 -4.89
CA THR A 61 4.94 -12.48 -5.08
C THR A 61 6.14 -12.01 -5.90
N ARG A 62 7.34 -12.53 -5.59
CA ARG A 62 8.57 -12.19 -6.32
C ARG A 62 8.53 -12.68 -7.77
N GLU A 63 8.01 -13.89 -8.00
CA GLU A 63 7.77 -14.44 -9.34
C GLU A 63 6.81 -13.57 -10.15
N PHE A 64 5.73 -13.09 -9.53
CA PHE A 64 4.77 -12.18 -10.17
C PHE A 64 5.45 -10.88 -10.63
N PHE A 65 6.14 -10.17 -9.74
CA PHE A 65 6.82 -8.91 -10.11
C PHE A 65 7.85 -9.10 -11.21
N LYS A 66 8.63 -10.20 -11.16
CA LYS A 66 9.56 -10.57 -12.23
C LYS A 66 8.82 -10.81 -13.55
N GLY A 67 7.66 -11.49 -13.51
CA GLY A 67 6.86 -11.80 -14.70
C GLY A 67 6.27 -10.57 -15.39
N ILE A 68 6.01 -9.49 -14.65
CA ILE A 68 5.52 -8.22 -15.19
C ILE A 68 6.62 -7.16 -15.37
N ASN A 69 7.89 -7.56 -15.28
CA ASN A 69 9.07 -6.68 -15.41
C ASN A 69 9.09 -5.48 -14.45
N VAL A 70 8.53 -5.63 -13.25
CA VAL A 70 8.61 -4.61 -12.20
C VAL A 70 9.84 -4.84 -11.34
N THR A 71 10.70 -3.84 -11.24
CA THR A 71 11.89 -3.89 -10.39
C THR A 71 11.50 -3.62 -8.94
N LEU A 72 11.88 -4.51 -8.03
CA LEU A 72 11.70 -4.31 -6.59
C LEU A 72 12.94 -3.67 -5.96
N LEU A 73 12.74 -2.68 -5.11
CA LEU A 73 13.79 -2.16 -4.24
C LEU A 73 14.14 -3.21 -3.18
N GLU A 74 15.41 -3.52 -3.01
CA GLU A 74 15.85 -4.35 -1.88
C GLU A 74 15.62 -3.60 -0.57
N TRP A 75 14.89 -4.22 0.36
CA TRP A 75 14.49 -3.59 1.60
C TRP A 75 14.97 -4.38 2.82
N PRO A 76 15.58 -3.72 3.83
CA PRO A 76 15.97 -4.38 5.05
C PRO A 76 14.75 -4.83 5.87
N THR A 77 14.89 -5.97 6.54
CA THR A 77 13.80 -6.55 7.34
C THR A 77 13.62 -5.75 8.63
N ARG A 78 12.37 -5.46 9.02
CA ARG A 78 12.01 -4.71 10.25
C ARG A 78 12.52 -3.26 10.29
N CYS A 79 12.56 -2.59 9.14
CA CYS A 79 12.88 -1.16 9.06
C CYS A 79 11.67 -0.36 8.55
N PRO A 80 10.58 -0.25 9.34
CA PRO A 80 9.44 0.57 8.96
C PRO A 80 9.81 2.05 8.84
N ASP A 81 10.74 2.54 9.68
CA ASP A 81 11.16 3.95 9.73
C ASP A 81 11.77 4.46 8.42
N LEU A 82 12.25 3.54 7.56
CA LEU A 82 12.81 3.90 6.26
C LEU A 82 11.71 4.09 5.20
N ASN A 83 10.49 3.61 5.43
CA ASN A 83 9.42 3.61 4.44
C ASN A 83 8.65 4.94 4.52
N PRO A 84 8.73 5.82 3.49
CA PRO A 84 8.09 7.13 3.57
C PRO A 84 6.57 7.09 3.69
N ILE A 85 5.92 5.97 3.35
CA ILE A 85 4.47 5.84 3.49
C ILE A 85 4.01 5.84 4.95
N GLU A 86 4.88 5.43 5.89
CA GLU A 86 4.56 5.46 7.32
C GLU A 86 4.30 6.88 7.81
N ASN A 87 5.03 7.86 7.26
CA ASN A 87 4.77 9.28 7.55
C ASN A 87 3.41 9.73 7.01
N VAL A 88 2.99 9.22 5.84
CA VAL A 88 1.68 9.54 5.27
C VAL A 88 0.56 8.92 6.11
N TRP A 89 0.73 7.68 6.57
CA TRP A 89 -0.21 7.05 7.50
C TRP A 89 -0.31 7.79 8.83
N ALA A 90 0.81 8.27 9.39
CA ALA A 90 0.80 9.08 10.61
C ALA A 90 0.03 10.40 10.43
N ILE A 91 0.23 11.09 9.31
CA ILE A 91 -0.51 12.32 8.98
C ILE A 91 -2.00 12.04 8.80
N LEU A 92 -2.35 10.93 8.16
CA LEU A 92 -3.75 10.51 7.97
C LEU A 92 -4.42 10.23 9.32
N ALA A 93 -3.74 9.47 10.18
CA ALA A 93 -4.22 9.16 11.52
C ALA A 93 -4.38 10.43 12.39
N ASP A 94 -3.43 11.36 12.36
CA ASP A 94 -3.54 12.64 13.07
C ASP A 94 -4.80 13.41 12.64
N LYS A 95 -5.05 13.49 11.33
CA LYS A 95 -6.25 14.17 10.79
C LYS A 95 -7.53 13.46 11.21
N ASP A 96 -7.57 12.13 11.14
CA ASP A 96 -8.77 11.35 11.43
C ASP A 96 -9.15 11.32 12.90
N TYR A 97 -8.16 11.38 13.80
CA TYR A 97 -8.37 11.36 15.25
C TYR A 97 -8.25 12.74 15.91
N ARG A 98 -8.05 13.80 15.12
CA ARG A 98 -7.88 15.17 15.60
C ARG A 98 -9.03 15.56 16.53
N HIS A 99 -8.70 16.34 17.56
CA HIS A 99 -9.65 16.81 18.59
C HIS A 99 -10.34 15.67 19.36
N GLY A 100 -9.73 14.48 19.39
CA GLY A 100 -10.26 13.34 20.14
C GLY A 100 -11.45 12.66 19.45
N LYS A 101 -11.61 12.84 18.14
CA LYS A 101 -12.67 12.16 17.36
C LYS A 101 -12.59 10.65 17.56
N GLN A 102 -13.74 10.01 17.80
CA GLN A 102 -13.88 8.57 17.98
C GLN A 102 -14.92 8.02 17.00
N TYR A 103 -14.81 6.74 16.68
CA TYR A 103 -15.71 6.04 15.78
C TYR A 103 -16.36 4.87 16.51
N GLN A 104 -17.65 4.64 16.28
CA GLN A 104 -18.43 3.60 16.95
C GLN A 104 -18.42 2.28 16.19
N SER A 105 -17.94 2.26 14.95
CA SER A 105 -17.85 1.05 14.14
C SER A 105 -16.69 1.08 13.15
N VAL A 106 -16.28 -0.10 12.69
CA VAL A 106 -15.30 -0.25 11.60
C VAL A 106 -15.81 0.40 10.31
N VAL A 107 -17.12 0.34 10.05
CA VAL A 107 -17.74 0.96 8.86
C VAL A 107 -17.60 2.48 8.90
N GLU A 108 -17.86 3.09 10.05
CA GLU A 108 -17.74 4.53 10.24
C GLU A 108 -16.28 4.99 10.10
N LEU A 109 -15.35 4.29 10.76
CA LEU A 109 -13.93 4.57 10.64
C LEU A 109 -13.46 4.42 9.18
N THR A 110 -13.86 3.34 8.50
CA THR A 110 -13.49 3.11 7.10
C THR A 110 -14.02 4.23 6.21
N ALA A 111 -15.27 4.65 6.38
CA ALA A 111 -15.84 5.74 5.61
C ALA A 111 -15.10 7.09 5.83
N ALA A 112 -14.62 7.33 7.06
CA ALA A 112 -13.82 8.51 7.35
C ALA A 112 -12.44 8.46 6.68
N VAL A 113 -11.71 7.35 6.83
CA VAL A 113 -10.39 7.13 6.21
C VAL A 113 -10.47 7.28 4.69
N MET A 114 -11.51 6.74 4.06
CA MET A 114 -11.69 6.77 2.60
C MET A 114 -12.06 8.17 2.07
N LYS A 115 -12.41 9.13 2.93
CA LYS A 115 -12.77 10.50 2.53
C LYS A 115 -11.58 11.48 2.58
N ALA A 116 -10.51 11.12 3.27
CA ALA A 116 -9.35 11.97 3.55
C ALA A 116 -8.34 12.06 2.38
#